data_AF-A0A6I1NT81-F1
#
_entry.id   AF-A0A6I1NT81-F1
#
_cell.length_a   1.000
_cell.length_b   1.000
_cell.length_c   1.000
_cell.angle_alpha   90.00
_cell.angle_beta   90.00
_cell.angle_gamma   90.00
#
_symmetry.space_group_name_H-M   'P 1'
#
loop_
_entity.id
_entity.type
_entity.pdbx_description
1 polymer ?
#
loop_
_entity_poly.entity_id
_entity_poly.type
_entity_poly.pdbx_seq_one_letter_code
_entity_poly.pdbx_strand_id
1 'polypeptide(L)'
;MSIDSLPPFAQKVINKLRRFEECTSDNQGADIGRQWFDLLTMLGLLSRVQRSPALWEITQQGEDLLEALHGEQPLTDSLKFEFLHPLTEERRTVSLTKAEVSGGMEDTLYEKLVAQFCQCESVGETNVVDCNCDEYGHDFELVSAV
;
A
#
# COMPACT_ATOMS: atom_id res chain seq x y z
N MET A 1 -3.30 -6.68 -13.89
CA MET A 1 -4.38 -5.79 -14.31
C MET A 1 -4.64 -4.90 -13.11
N SER A 2 -4.34 -3.61 -13.19
CA SER A 2 -4.55 -2.72 -12.03
C SER A 2 -6.05 -2.55 -11.76
N ILE A 3 -6.46 -2.70 -10.49
CA ILE A 3 -7.85 -2.47 -10.06
C ILE A 3 -8.32 -1.06 -10.43
N ASP A 4 -7.42 -0.08 -10.42
CA ASP A 4 -7.74 1.32 -10.72
C ASP A 4 -8.19 1.56 -12.17
N SER A 5 -7.87 0.62 -13.07
CA SER A 5 -8.29 0.66 -14.47
C SER A 5 -9.72 0.12 -14.69
N LEU A 6 -10.31 -0.54 -13.69
CA LEU A 6 -11.64 -1.12 -13.79
C LEU A 6 -12.73 -0.07 -13.51
N PRO A 7 -13.94 -0.24 -14.08
CA PRO A 7 -15.07 0.61 -13.72
C PRO A 7 -15.39 0.57 -12.21
N PRO A 8 -15.92 1.66 -11.61
CA PRO A 8 -16.14 1.76 -10.17
C PRO A 8 -16.96 0.61 -9.56
N PHE A 9 -17.92 0.05 -10.30
CA PHE A 9 -18.72 -1.06 -9.81
C PHE A 9 -17.90 -2.35 -9.65
N ALA A 10 -16.96 -2.62 -10.57
CA ALA A 10 -16.12 -3.81 -10.54
C ALA A 10 -15.09 -3.72 -9.40
N GLN A 11 -14.49 -2.54 -9.20
CA GLN A 11 -13.65 -2.25 -8.04
C GLN A 11 -14.39 -2.53 -6.73
N LYS A 12 -15.66 -2.12 -6.64
CA LYS A 12 -16.49 -2.35 -5.45
C LYS A 12 -16.76 -3.82 -5.18
N VAL A 13 -17.00 -4.63 -6.22
CA VAL A 13 -17.16 -6.08 -6.11
C VAL A 13 -15.88 -6.72 -5.57
N ILE A 14 -14.73 -6.38 -6.16
CA ILE A 14 -13.41 -6.88 -5.77
C ILE A 14 -13.10 -6.51 -4.31
N ASN A 15 -13.30 -5.25 -3.93
CA ASN A 15 -13.06 -4.78 -2.56
C ASN A 15 -13.95 -5.49 -1.53
N LYS A 16 -15.16 -5.90 -1.93
CA LYS A 16 -16.06 -6.67 -1.07
C LYS A 16 -15.65 -8.14 -0.94
N LEU A 17 -15.11 -8.73 -2.01
CA LEU A 17 -14.53 -10.07 -1.97
C LEU A 17 -13.25 -10.11 -1.11
N ARG A 18 -12.35 -9.12 -1.23
CA ARG A 18 -11.15 -9.00 -0.38
C ARG A 18 -11.51 -8.89 1.10
N ARG A 19 -12.43 -7.98 1.45
CA ARG A 19 -12.91 -7.86 2.83
C ARG A 19 -13.52 -9.15 3.37
N PHE A 20 -14.12 -9.98 2.51
CA PHE A 20 -14.63 -11.28 2.92
C PHE A 20 -13.47 -12.22 3.30
N GLU A 21 -12.46 -12.32 2.43
CA GLU A 21 -11.27 -13.16 2.65
C GLU A 21 -10.51 -12.75 3.92
N GLU A 22 -10.25 -11.45 4.10
CA GLU A 22 -9.65 -10.86 5.31
C GLU A 22 -10.43 -11.18 6.60
N CYS A 23 -11.76 -11.30 6.53
CA CYS A 23 -12.57 -11.63 7.70
C CYS A 23 -12.61 -13.14 7.98
N THR A 24 -12.52 -13.97 6.94
CA THR A 24 -12.51 -15.43 7.10
C THR A 24 -11.22 -15.94 7.74
N SER A 25 -10.09 -15.24 7.58
CA SER A 25 -8.83 -15.60 8.23
C SER A 25 -8.88 -15.44 9.76
N ASP A 26 -9.70 -14.51 10.26
CA ASP A 26 -9.76 -14.14 11.68
C ASP A 26 -10.91 -14.83 12.44
N ASN A 27 -11.65 -15.72 11.78
CA ASN A 27 -12.78 -16.47 12.33
C ASN A 27 -13.90 -15.57 12.90
N GLN A 28 -13.95 -14.32 12.49
CA GLN A 28 -15.02 -13.37 12.79
C GLN A 28 -15.98 -13.34 11.59
N GLY A 29 -17.29 -13.31 11.85
CA GLY A 29 -18.28 -13.23 10.77
C GLY A 29 -18.00 -12.03 9.87
N ALA A 30 -17.86 -12.25 8.56
CA ALA A 30 -17.49 -11.19 7.62
C ALA A 30 -18.59 -10.12 7.50
N ASP A 31 -18.31 -8.89 7.94
CA ASP A 31 -19.24 -7.77 7.78
C ASP A 31 -19.06 -7.08 6.42
N ILE A 32 -19.53 -7.75 5.37
CA ILE A 32 -19.58 -7.18 4.02
C ILE A 32 -20.96 -6.65 3.65
N GLY A 33 -21.98 -6.92 4.48
CA GLY A 33 -23.40 -6.63 4.25
C GLY A 33 -24.15 -7.73 3.50
N ARG A 34 -25.38 -8.05 3.91
CA ARG A 34 -26.17 -9.20 3.43
C ARG A 34 -26.32 -9.28 1.91
N GLN A 35 -26.60 -8.16 1.26
CA GLN A 35 -26.75 -8.08 -0.21
C GLN A 35 -25.47 -8.48 -0.96
N TRP A 36 -24.29 -8.30 -0.36
CA TRP A 36 -23.02 -8.65 -0.98
C TRP A 36 -22.75 -10.14 -0.92
N PHE A 37 -23.20 -10.84 0.12
CA PHE A 37 -23.18 -12.30 0.14
C PHE A 37 -23.99 -12.88 -1.01
N ASP A 38 -25.21 -12.37 -1.23
CA ASP A 38 -26.08 -12.82 -2.31
C ASP A 38 -25.47 -12.49 -3.68
N LEU A 39 -24.99 -11.26 -3.88
CA LEU A 39 -24.38 -10.84 -5.14
C LEU A 39 -23.12 -11.64 -5.49
N LEU A 40 -22.18 -11.79 -4.54
CA LEU A 40 -20.95 -12.56 -4.78
C LEU A 40 -21.25 -14.05 -5.00
N THR A 41 -22.31 -14.57 -4.38
CA THR A 41 -22.80 -15.94 -4.67
C THR A 41 -23.38 -16.03 -6.09
N MET A 42 -24.18 -15.05 -6.52
CA MET A 42 -24.72 -15.00 -7.89
C MET A 42 -23.64 -14.88 -8.96
N LEU A 43 -22.55 -14.16 -8.65
CA LEU A 43 -21.38 -14.05 -9.52
C LEU A 43 -20.50 -15.31 -9.51
N GLY A 44 -20.81 -16.30 -8.67
CA GLY A 44 -20.03 -17.54 -8.54
C GLY A 44 -18.71 -17.36 -7.79
N LEU A 45 -18.50 -16.22 -7.12
CA LEU A 45 -17.27 -15.92 -6.38
C LEU A 45 -17.31 -16.50 -4.95
N LEU A 46 -18.51 -16.53 -4.34
CA LEU A 46 -18.77 -17.21 -3.07
C LEU A 46 -19.72 -18.39 -3.26
N SER A 47 -19.65 -19.35 -2.35
CA SER A 47 -20.59 -20.46 -2.24
C SER A 47 -21.19 -20.50 -0.84
N ARG A 48 -22.51 -20.65 -0.74
CA ARG A 48 -23.18 -20.84 0.54
C ARG A 48 -23.11 -22.31 0.96
N VAL A 49 -22.25 -22.62 1.92
CA VAL A 49 -22.00 -23.98 2.41
C VAL A 49 -22.94 -24.41 3.54
N GLN A 50 -23.47 -23.45 4.31
CA GLN A 50 -24.44 -23.74 5.38
C GLN A 50 -25.62 -22.77 5.36
N ARG A 51 -26.83 -23.27 5.64
CA ARG A 51 -28.05 -22.44 5.72
C ARG A 51 -28.24 -21.78 7.09
N SER A 52 -27.99 -22.48 8.19
CA SER A 52 -28.18 -21.99 9.56
C SER A 52 -27.15 -22.60 10.53
N PRO A 53 -26.24 -21.79 11.15
CA PRO A 53 -25.98 -20.40 10.78
C PRO A 53 -25.59 -20.30 9.30
N ALA A 54 -25.85 -19.15 8.69
CA ALA A 54 -25.54 -18.99 7.28
C ALA A 54 -24.03 -18.82 7.11
N LEU A 55 -23.39 -19.75 6.39
CA LEU A 55 -21.94 -19.73 6.13
C LEU A 55 -21.69 -19.71 4.64
N TRP A 56 -20.65 -18.95 4.27
CA TRP A 56 -20.13 -18.86 2.93
C TRP A 56 -18.65 -19.19 2.94
N GLU A 57 -18.19 -19.75 1.84
CA GLU A 57 -16.78 -19.97 1.54
C GLU A 57 -16.47 -19.32 0.19
N ILE A 58 -15.22 -18.91 0.01
CA ILE A 58 -14.74 -18.45 -1.29
C ILE A 58 -14.61 -19.65 -2.23
N THR A 59 -15.01 -19.46 -3.48
CA THR A 59 -14.91 -20.50 -4.52
C THR A 59 -13.55 -20.43 -5.20
N GLN A 60 -13.17 -21.46 -5.96
CA GLN A 60 -11.98 -21.42 -6.80
C GLN A 60 -11.98 -20.20 -7.74
N GLN A 61 -13.13 -19.81 -8.32
CA GLN A 61 -13.17 -18.61 -9.18
C GLN A 61 -12.95 -17.31 -8.40
N GLY A 62 -13.40 -17.27 -7.15
CA GLY A 62 -13.12 -16.18 -6.23
C GLY A 62 -11.63 -16.09 -5.89
N GLU A 63 -11.02 -17.23 -5.57
CA GLU A 63 -9.58 -17.34 -5.32
C GLU A 63 -8.78 -16.96 -6.57
N ASP A 64 -9.07 -17.54 -7.74
CA ASP A 64 -8.42 -17.21 -9.01
C ASP A 64 -8.55 -15.71 -9.33
N LEU A 65 -9.68 -15.08 -8.99
CA LEU A 65 -9.88 -13.63 -9.16
C LEU A 65 -9.01 -12.83 -8.19
N LEU A 66 -8.96 -13.21 -6.91
CA LEU A 66 -8.08 -12.57 -5.93
C LEU A 66 -6.62 -12.76 -6.31
N GLU A 67 -6.22 -13.98 -6.68
CA GLU A 67 -4.89 -14.33 -7.18
C GLU A 67 -4.55 -13.65 -8.49
N ALA A 68 -5.47 -13.43 -9.42
CA ALA A 68 -5.18 -12.64 -10.63
C ALA A 68 -4.94 -11.16 -10.32
N LEU A 69 -5.56 -10.66 -9.25
CA LEU A 69 -5.40 -9.29 -8.77
C LEU A 69 -4.23 -9.15 -7.77
N HIS A 70 -3.79 -10.25 -7.15
CA HIS A 70 -2.57 -10.35 -6.33
C HIS A 70 -1.34 -10.71 -7.20
N GLY A 71 -1.56 -11.45 -8.28
CA GLY A 71 -0.58 -11.93 -9.28
C GLY A 71 -0.12 -10.84 -10.24
N GLU A 72 -0.67 -9.65 -10.09
CA GLU A 72 -0.10 -8.37 -10.51
C GLU A 72 -0.26 -7.35 -9.38
N GLN A 73 0.11 -7.68 -8.13
CA GLN A 73 1.03 -6.78 -7.47
C GLN A 73 2.37 -7.04 -8.13
N PRO A 74 2.82 -6.20 -9.07
CA PRO A 74 4.20 -6.30 -9.39
C PRO A 74 4.94 -5.95 -8.10
N LEU A 75 6.02 -6.67 -7.85
CA LEU A 75 7.19 -6.13 -7.16
C LEU A 75 7.74 -4.88 -7.89
N THR A 76 6.91 -3.99 -8.43
CA THR A 76 7.29 -2.71 -9.09
C THR A 76 7.74 -1.67 -8.10
N ASP A 77 7.47 -1.89 -6.82
CA ASP A 77 8.01 -1.04 -5.75
C ASP A 77 9.28 -1.65 -5.15
N SER A 78 9.91 -2.60 -5.85
CA SER A 78 11.25 -3.07 -5.51
C SER A 78 12.32 -2.26 -6.26
N LEU A 79 12.98 -1.35 -5.53
CA LEU A 79 14.17 -0.65 -5.99
C LEU A 79 15.36 -1.61 -5.96
N LYS A 80 16.05 -1.75 -7.08
CA LYS A 80 17.25 -2.61 -7.19
C LYS A 80 18.51 -1.77 -7.19
N PHE A 81 19.41 -2.11 -6.28
CA PHE A 81 20.71 -1.47 -6.12
C PHE A 81 21.79 -2.48 -6.45
N GLU A 82 22.62 -2.17 -7.44
CA GLU A 82 23.77 -2.99 -7.81
C GLU A 82 25.05 -2.41 -7.22
N PHE A 83 25.81 -3.27 -6.55
CA PHE A 83 27.09 -2.95 -5.95
C PHE A 83 28.20 -3.71 -6.68
N LEU A 84 29.30 -3.00 -6.96
CA LEU A 84 30.51 -3.54 -7.55
C LEU A 84 31.67 -3.32 -6.58
N HIS A 85 32.32 -4.40 -6.14
CA HIS A 85 33.53 -4.27 -5.33
C HIS A 85 34.75 -4.00 -6.23
N PRO A 86 35.50 -2.90 -6.03
CA PRO A 86 36.47 -2.39 -7.01
C PRO A 86 37.72 -3.26 -7.19
N LEU A 87 38.07 -4.11 -6.21
CA LEU A 87 39.28 -4.94 -6.25
C LEU A 87 39.01 -6.41 -6.60
N THR A 88 37.80 -6.90 -6.32
CA THR A 88 37.43 -8.31 -6.52
C THR A 88 36.47 -8.48 -7.70
N GLU A 89 36.00 -7.38 -8.27
CA GLU A 89 34.98 -7.31 -9.35
C GLU A 89 33.67 -8.02 -9.00
N GLU A 90 33.46 -8.33 -7.72
CA GLU A 90 32.28 -9.01 -7.23
C GLU A 90 31.06 -8.11 -7.36
N ARG A 91 29.99 -8.65 -7.95
CA ARG A 91 28.71 -7.97 -8.14
C ARG A 91 27.67 -8.52 -7.17
N ARG A 92 26.99 -7.61 -6.47
CA ARG A 92 25.89 -7.94 -5.58
C ARG A 92 24.70 -7.06 -5.91
N THR A 93 23.51 -7.65 -5.98
CA THR A 93 22.27 -6.92 -6.19
C THR A 93 21.42 -7.03 -4.93
N VAL A 94 20.97 -5.88 -4.44
CA VAL A 94 20.03 -5.78 -3.32
C VAL A 94 18.70 -5.25 -3.87
N SER A 95 17.59 -5.83 -3.43
CA SER A 95 16.25 -5.34 -3.75
C SER A 95 15.61 -4.84 -2.45
N LEU A 96 15.03 -3.64 -2.48
CA LEU A 96 14.36 -3.01 -1.36
C LEU A 96 12.96 -2.56 -1.78
N THR A 97 11.99 -2.68 -0.89
CA THR A 97 10.65 -2.12 -1.06
C THR A 97 10.65 -0.61 -0.85
N LYS A 98 9.67 0.11 -1.39
CA LYS A 98 9.48 1.55 -1.10
C LYS A 98 9.38 1.84 0.39
N ALA A 99 8.74 0.97 1.18
CA ALA A 99 8.61 1.13 2.63
C ALA A 99 9.97 1.04 3.36
N GLU A 100 10.82 0.10 2.95
CA GLU A 100 12.18 -0.03 3.49
C GLU A 100 13.04 1.19 3.15
N VAL A 101 12.90 1.71 1.92
CA VAL A 101 13.63 2.91 1.49
C VAL A 101 13.10 4.17 2.20
N SER A 102 11.79 4.35 2.33
CA SER A 102 11.22 5.52 3.03
C SER A 102 11.59 5.53 4.51
N GLY A 103 11.61 4.37 5.17
CA GLY A 103 12.04 4.27 6.57
C GLY A 103 13.54 4.54 6.76
N GLY A 104 14.38 4.15 5.80
CA GLY A 104 15.82 4.42 5.83
C GLY A 104 16.23 5.84 5.41
N MET A 105 15.34 6.58 4.76
CA MET A 105 15.60 7.92 4.20
C MET A 105 14.77 9.04 4.86
N GLU A 106 14.22 8.78 6.06
CA GLU A 106 13.33 9.70 6.78
C GLU A 106 13.88 11.13 6.84
N ASP A 107 15.13 11.29 7.29
CA ASP A 107 15.79 12.61 7.38
C ASP A 107 15.84 13.34 6.02
N THR A 108 16.19 12.62 4.95
CA THR A 108 16.27 13.19 3.60
C THR A 108 14.89 13.63 3.08
N LEU A 109 13.83 12.90 3.45
CA LEU A 109 12.46 13.25 3.08
C LEU A 109 12.02 14.54 3.80
N TYR A 110 12.30 14.66 5.10
CA TYR A 110 11.97 15.87 5.87
C TYR A 110 12.78 17.09 5.40
N GLU A 111 14.07 16.94 5.12
CA GLU A 111 14.87 18.04 4.54
C GLU A 111 14.27 18.54 3.21
N LYS A 112 13.85 17.62 2.34
CA LYS A 112 13.21 17.97 1.07
C LYS A 112 11.85 18.62 1.27
N LEU A 113 11.08 18.20 2.28
CA LEU A 113 9.79 18.79 2.62
C LEU A 113 9.96 20.22 3.12
N VAL A 114 10.85 20.44 4.09
CA VAL A 114 11.16 21.76 4.66
C VAL A 114 11.60 22.74 3.57
N ALA A 115 12.45 22.29 2.63
CA ALA A 115 12.92 23.10 1.51
C ALA A 115 11.79 23.58 0.56
N GLN A 116 10.60 22.97 0.56
CA GLN A 116 9.50 23.41 -0.30
C GLN A 116 8.83 24.70 0.19
N PHE A 117 8.76 24.88 1.50
CA PHE A 117 8.04 26.01 2.10
C PHE A 117 8.95 26.98 2.84
N CYS A 118 10.18 26.59 3.18
CA CYS A 118 11.06 27.45 3.93
C CYS A 118 11.64 28.58 3.07
N GLN A 119 11.34 29.81 3.44
CA GLN A 119 11.76 31.04 2.73
C GLN A 119 12.43 32.04 3.69
N CYS A 120 13.10 31.54 4.72
CA CYS A 120 13.72 32.40 5.72
C CYS A 120 14.90 33.19 5.14
N GLU A 121 14.91 34.50 5.38
CA GLU A 121 16.02 35.39 5.07
C GLU A 121 16.87 35.61 6.33
N SER A 122 18.16 35.90 6.16
CA SER A 122 19.04 36.25 7.27
C SER A 122 18.59 37.56 7.92
N VAL A 123 18.49 37.59 9.25
CA VAL A 123 18.12 38.81 9.99
C VAL A 123 19.39 39.62 10.29
N GLY A 124 19.54 40.77 9.63
CA GLY A 124 20.63 41.74 9.87
C GLY A 124 22.02 41.32 9.32
N GLU A 125 23.10 41.83 9.91
CA GLU A 125 24.51 41.49 9.54
C GLU A 125 24.99 40.17 10.15
N THR A 126 24.10 39.37 10.75
CA THR A 126 24.46 38.11 11.40
C THR A 126 24.06 36.93 10.53
N ASN A 127 24.89 35.89 10.51
CA ASN A 127 24.59 34.62 9.82
C ASN A 127 23.51 33.79 10.54
N VAL A 128 22.78 34.37 11.50
CA VAL A 128 21.74 33.70 12.27
C VAL A 128 20.42 33.88 11.54
N VAL A 129 19.87 32.79 11.05
CA VAL A 129 18.53 32.75 10.44
C VAL A 129 17.58 32.29 11.54
N ASP A 130 16.77 33.21 12.07
CA ASP A 130 15.75 32.89 13.08
C ASP A 130 14.52 32.32 12.37
N CYS A 131 14.49 30.99 12.24
CA CYS A 131 13.60 30.31 11.33
C CYS A 131 13.01 29.06 11.97
N ASN A 132 11.68 28.96 11.98
CA ASN A 132 10.97 27.84 12.59
C ASN A 132 10.44 26.80 11.58
N CYS A 133 11.05 26.73 10.40
CA CYS A 133 10.60 25.81 9.36
C CYS A 133 10.78 24.33 9.76
N ASP A 134 11.82 24.02 10.54
CA ASP A 134 12.11 22.66 10.96
C ASP A 134 11.04 22.14 11.93
N GLU A 135 10.67 22.91 12.97
CA GLU A 135 9.59 22.49 13.89
C GLU A 135 8.27 22.32 13.15
N TYR A 136 7.94 23.22 12.23
CA TYR A 136 6.73 23.08 11.40
C TYR A 136 6.79 21.88 10.45
N GLY A 137 7.97 21.54 9.93
CA GLY A 137 8.18 20.35 9.10
C GLY A 137 7.98 19.05 9.86
N HIS A 138 8.34 19.02 11.15
CA HIS A 138 8.14 17.88 12.04
C HIS A 138 6.67 17.61 12.39
N ASP A 139 5.76 18.58 12.16
CA ASP A 139 4.32 18.37 12.35
C ASP A 139 3.69 17.53 11.23
N PHE A 140 4.40 17.25 10.13
CA PHE A 140 3.90 16.46 9.01
C PHE A 140 4.15 14.97 9.21
N GLU A 141 3.10 14.17 8.98
CA GLU A 141 3.19 12.72 8.95
C GLU A 141 3.21 12.20 7.50
N LEU A 142 4.04 11.19 7.22
CA LEU A 142 4.07 10.53 5.93
C LEU A 142 2.79 9.67 5.74
N VAL A 143 1.89 10.12 4.87
CA VAL A 143 0.60 9.43 4.62
C VAL A 143 0.73 8.26 3.63
N SER A 144 1.63 8.38 2.63
CA SER A 144 1.86 7.33 1.63
C SER A 144 3.17 7.53 0.88
N ALA A 145 3.89 6.44 0.59
CA ALA A 145 5.00 6.43 -0.36
C ALA A 145 4.49 5.98 -1.74
N VAL A 146 4.15 6.95 -2.60
CA VAL A 146 3.59 6.73 -3.95
C VAL A 146 4.68 6.53 -4.98
#